data_AF-A0A1W9M3W9-F1
#
_entry.id   AF-A0A1W9M3W9-F1
#
_cell.length_a   1.000
_cell.length_b   1.000
_cell.length_c   1.000
_cell.angle_alpha   90.00
_cell.angle_beta   90.00
_cell.angle_gamma   90.00
#
_symmetry.space_group_name_H-M   'P 1'
#
loop_
_entity.id
_entity.type
_entity.pdbx_description
1 polymer ?
#
loop_
_entity_poly.entity_id
_entity_poly.type
_entity_poly.pdbx_seq_one_letter_code
_entity_poly.pdbx_strand_id
1 'polypeptide(L)'
;MILDDEIGEKLKALEGRLVVMIFDSCHSGTSTRSLNTSSVRSLSYSDEPVPEKVSSRSALNPGSQAENSRLYSLSEEIDASKSYMAFLSATSPDQKAYEIKVGDVKYGALNYSFIQAAATDKGGNITLSDIKDKFYAVKKTQADIYDQDPQIEGNPGLAQRSLKEIFSDSYMLDLAYAAQNANPKIALSIWANEKGKTDFKQFDSMQFHVQCSADGYLYFFNLMESSNEMYLIYPNYWSMERNPDKSNYVGKNEEILSPPPPTRGLPISFQFRADKRGKEKIIAIVSRSPWKEMDAVIGENNEAKKLMSDQDKIKILGLLYQRQSERHAEYEGTKLPNDWAGACFDIEVY
;
A
#
# COMPACT_ATOMS: atom_id res chain seq x y z
N MET A 1 -24.70 17.77 11.41
CA MET A 1 -24.74 16.52 10.64
C MET A 1 -23.78 16.73 9.49
N ILE A 2 -22.77 15.89 9.34
CA ILE A 2 -21.85 15.95 8.20
C ILE A 2 -22.47 15.04 7.14
N LEU A 3 -22.60 15.53 5.90
CA LEU A 3 -23.13 14.72 4.80
C LEU A 3 -22.02 13.83 4.22
N ASP A 4 -22.37 12.65 3.72
CA ASP A 4 -21.40 11.71 3.13
C ASP A 4 -20.59 12.41 2.00
N ASP A 5 -21.23 13.27 1.21
CA ASP A 5 -20.58 14.05 0.14
C ASP A 5 -19.49 15.00 0.65
N GLU A 6 -19.71 15.64 1.81
CA GLU A 6 -18.72 16.52 2.43
C GLU A 6 -17.50 15.72 2.90
N ILE A 7 -17.71 14.50 3.44
CA ILE A 7 -16.62 13.59 3.81
C ILE A 7 -15.82 13.20 2.57
N GLY A 8 -16.50 12.88 1.46
CA GLY A 8 -15.87 12.53 0.19
C GLY A 8 -14.98 13.66 -0.36
N GLU A 9 -15.44 14.91 -0.32
CA GLU A 9 -14.64 16.08 -0.73
C GLU A 9 -13.40 16.27 0.15
N LYS A 10 -13.53 16.11 1.47
CA LYS A 10 -12.38 16.20 2.39
C LYS A 10 -11.38 15.07 2.15
N LEU A 11 -11.85 13.87 1.84
CA LEU A 11 -11.00 12.73 1.54
C LEU A 11 -10.23 12.91 0.23
N LYS A 12 -10.85 13.48 -0.81
CA LYS A 12 -10.14 13.85 -2.05
C LYS A 12 -8.98 14.82 -1.78
N ALA A 13 -9.11 15.73 -0.82
CA ALA A 13 -8.02 16.64 -0.45
C ALA A 13 -6.85 15.93 0.29
N LEU A 14 -7.00 14.67 0.68
CA LEU A 14 -5.96 13.84 1.29
C LEU A 14 -5.25 12.96 0.26
N GLU A 15 -5.39 13.23 -1.03
CA GLU A 15 -4.75 12.47 -2.10
C GLU A 15 -3.23 12.32 -1.92
N GLY A 16 -2.76 11.08 -2.07
CA GLY A 16 -1.35 10.71 -1.89
C GLY A 16 -0.90 10.54 -0.44
N ARG A 17 -1.81 10.60 0.54
CA ARG A 17 -1.50 10.32 1.96
C ARG A 17 -2.07 8.99 2.39
N LEU A 18 -1.40 8.26 3.26
CA LEU A 18 -2.03 7.12 3.91
C LEU A 18 -3.10 7.61 4.89
N VAL A 19 -4.31 7.12 4.74
CA VAL A 19 -5.45 7.48 5.60
C VAL A 19 -6.08 6.23 6.17
N VAL A 20 -6.22 6.18 7.49
CA VAL A 20 -7.09 5.22 8.16
C VAL A 20 -8.22 5.98 8.82
N MET A 21 -9.45 5.59 8.52
CA MET A 21 -10.64 6.16 9.15
C MET A 21 -11.41 5.11 9.91
N ILE A 22 -11.90 5.49 11.10
CA ILE A 22 -12.75 4.65 11.93
C ILE A 22 -14.06 5.40 12.15
N PHE A 23 -15.18 4.80 11.76
CA PHE A 23 -16.51 5.39 11.88
C PHE A 23 -17.34 4.60 12.90
N ASP A 24 -17.56 5.18 14.07
CA ASP A 24 -18.46 4.62 15.09
C ASP A 24 -19.82 5.33 15.09
N SER A 25 -20.64 5.01 14.09
CA SER A 25 -21.97 5.59 13.91
C SER A 25 -22.95 4.62 13.23
N CYS A 26 -24.25 4.87 13.40
CA CYS A 26 -25.29 4.11 12.68
C CYS A 26 -25.12 4.32 11.17
N HIS A 27 -25.33 3.25 10.40
CA HIS A 27 -25.20 3.28 8.94
C HIS A 27 -23.81 3.67 8.43
N SER A 28 -22.76 3.58 9.27
CA SER A 28 -21.38 3.96 8.92
C SER A 28 -20.79 3.23 7.71
N GLY A 29 -21.37 2.09 7.30
CA GLY A 29 -21.06 1.44 6.02
C GLY A 29 -21.50 2.24 4.78
N THR A 30 -22.17 3.39 4.93
CA THR A 30 -22.43 4.32 3.82
C THR A 30 -21.38 5.40 3.67
N SER A 31 -20.53 5.63 4.67
CA SER A 31 -19.60 6.77 4.70
C SER A 31 -18.55 6.76 3.58
N THR A 32 -18.36 5.62 2.91
CA THR A 32 -17.47 5.44 1.75
C THR A 32 -18.17 5.65 0.41
N ARG A 33 -19.50 5.81 0.38
CA ARG A 33 -20.29 5.90 -0.88
C ARG A 33 -19.97 7.13 -1.72
N SER A 34 -19.65 8.25 -1.08
CA SER A 34 -19.35 9.53 -1.75
C SER A 34 -18.00 9.55 -2.46
N LEU A 35 -17.16 8.53 -2.24
CA LEU A 35 -15.85 8.45 -2.87
C LEU A 35 -15.90 8.05 -4.34
N ASN A 36 -17.08 7.76 -4.93
CA ASN A 36 -17.23 7.18 -6.28
C ASN A 36 -16.42 5.88 -6.49
N THR A 37 -15.85 5.33 -5.43
CA THR A 37 -15.23 4.02 -5.41
C THR A 37 -16.36 2.99 -5.38
N SER A 38 -16.37 2.03 -6.29
CA SER A 38 -17.05 0.76 -6.02
C SER A 38 -16.28 0.10 -4.88
N SER A 39 -16.54 0.53 -3.64
CA SER A 39 -15.89 -0.06 -2.49
C SER A 39 -16.32 -1.53 -2.44
N VAL A 40 -15.33 -2.43 -2.40
CA VAL A 40 -15.56 -3.85 -2.13
C VAL A 40 -16.19 -3.92 -0.75
N ARG A 41 -17.52 -4.04 -0.72
CA ARG A 41 -18.28 -4.09 0.54
C ARG A 41 -18.03 -5.44 1.18
N SER A 42 -17.22 -5.42 2.22
CA SER A 42 -16.75 -6.55 3.02
C SER A 42 -15.67 -7.41 2.33
N LEU A 43 -14.44 -7.31 2.86
CA LEU A 43 -13.51 -8.44 2.88
C LEU A 43 -13.95 -9.35 4.02
N SER A 44 -14.92 -10.22 3.76
CA SER A 44 -15.25 -11.30 4.70
C SER A 44 -14.16 -12.36 4.60
N TYR A 45 -13.36 -12.52 5.65
CA TYR A 45 -12.40 -13.61 5.80
C TYR A 45 -12.98 -14.81 6.60
N SER A 46 -14.30 -14.87 6.80
CA SER A 46 -14.90 -15.98 7.55
C SER A 46 -15.31 -17.13 6.63
N ASP A 47 -14.89 -18.35 6.95
CA ASP A 47 -15.43 -19.60 6.39
C ASP A 47 -16.88 -19.89 6.81
N GLU A 48 -17.51 -18.99 7.60
CA GLU A 48 -18.89 -19.18 8.05
C GLU A 48 -19.91 -18.75 6.98
N PRO A 49 -20.97 -19.56 6.76
CA PRO A 49 -22.00 -19.24 5.78
C PRO A 49 -22.74 -17.95 6.17
N VAL A 50 -22.72 -16.98 5.27
CA VAL A 50 -23.50 -15.74 5.39
C VAL A 50 -24.98 -16.11 5.55
N PRO A 51 -25.67 -15.67 6.62
CA PRO A 51 -27.09 -15.96 6.78
C PRO A 51 -27.89 -15.37 5.62
N GLU A 52 -28.79 -16.19 5.08
CA GLU A 52 -29.65 -15.87 3.94
C GLU A 52 -30.43 -14.58 4.22
N LYS A 53 -30.25 -13.58 3.36
CA LYS A 53 -30.80 -12.21 3.54
C LYS A 53 -32.30 -12.24 3.82
N VAL A 54 -32.70 -11.64 4.94
CA VAL A 54 -34.08 -11.23 5.19
C VAL A 54 -34.45 -10.17 4.15
N SER A 55 -35.47 -10.44 3.33
CA SER A 55 -35.98 -9.49 2.34
C SER A 55 -36.54 -8.26 3.05
N SER A 56 -35.79 -7.17 3.07
CA SER A 56 -36.27 -5.86 3.51
C SER A 56 -37.22 -5.31 2.44
N ARG A 57 -38.53 -5.35 2.75
CA ARG A 57 -39.56 -4.61 2.02
C ARG A 57 -39.27 -3.13 2.15
N SER A 58 -38.65 -2.55 1.13
CA SER A 58 -38.58 -1.11 0.97
C SER A 58 -39.99 -0.59 0.66
N ALA A 59 -40.51 0.31 1.49
CA ALA A 59 -41.74 1.05 1.22
C ALA A 59 -41.47 2.07 0.10
N LEU A 60 -41.54 1.60 -1.15
CA LEU A 60 -41.59 2.44 -2.33
C LEU A 60 -43.01 2.36 -2.92
N ASN A 61 -43.61 3.54 -3.08
CA ASN A 61 -44.91 3.75 -3.71
C ASN A 61 -45.00 3.00 -5.06
N PRO A 62 -46.01 2.15 -5.27
CA PRO A 62 -46.28 1.55 -6.57
C PRO A 62 -47.11 2.55 -7.39
N GLY A 63 -46.47 3.53 -8.02
CA GLY A 63 -47.24 4.47 -8.84
C GLY A 63 -46.53 5.73 -9.28
N SER A 64 -45.37 5.62 -9.93
CA SER A 64 -44.95 6.66 -10.88
C SER A 64 -44.01 6.05 -11.91
N GLN A 65 -44.31 6.39 -13.15
CA GLN A 65 -43.87 5.75 -14.36
C GLN A 65 -42.34 5.66 -14.49
N ALA A 66 -41.93 4.49 -14.96
CA ALA A 66 -40.62 4.23 -15.53
C ALA A 66 -40.43 5.08 -16.79
N GLU A 67 -39.82 6.26 -16.64
CA GLU A 67 -39.16 6.94 -17.75
C GLU A 67 -37.77 7.40 -17.32
N ASN A 68 -36.77 6.71 -17.88
CA ASN A 68 -35.48 7.27 -18.28
C ASN A 68 -34.71 8.11 -17.25
N SER A 69 -34.67 7.67 -16.01
CA SER A 69 -33.47 7.91 -15.19
C SER A 69 -32.37 7.01 -15.74
N ARG A 70 -31.74 7.42 -16.86
CA ARG A 70 -30.37 7.01 -17.17
C ARG A 70 -29.55 7.45 -15.96
N LEU A 71 -29.45 6.56 -14.98
CA LEU A 71 -28.35 6.54 -14.03
C LEU A 71 -27.12 6.77 -14.88
N TYR A 72 -26.51 7.94 -14.72
CA TYR A 72 -25.20 8.19 -15.26
C TYR A 72 -24.35 7.01 -14.79
N SER A 73 -24.01 6.12 -15.72
CA SER A 73 -22.90 5.20 -15.55
C SER A 73 -21.66 6.10 -15.50
N LEU A 74 -21.40 6.67 -14.34
CA LEU A 74 -20.13 7.28 -13.97
C LEU A 74 -19.14 6.11 -13.85
N SER A 75 -18.73 5.63 -15.01
CA SER A 75 -17.62 4.72 -15.20
C SER A 75 -16.33 5.52 -15.01
N GLU A 76 -15.95 5.69 -13.76
CA GLU A 76 -14.56 5.61 -13.32
C GLU A 76 -14.64 5.00 -11.93
N GLU A 77 -14.75 3.67 -11.95
CA GLU A 77 -14.79 2.82 -10.80
C GLU A 77 -13.45 2.99 -10.06
N ILE A 78 -13.41 3.82 -9.02
CA ILE A 78 -12.22 3.92 -8.19
C ILE A 78 -12.14 2.61 -7.41
N ASP A 79 -11.34 1.71 -7.94
CA ASP A 79 -11.00 0.43 -7.38
C ASP A 79 -10.53 0.62 -5.92
N ALA A 80 -11.26 0.00 -4.97
CA ALA A 80 -11.02 0.14 -3.53
C ALA A 80 -9.58 -0.20 -3.16
N SER A 81 -8.96 -1.10 -3.92
CA SER A 81 -7.57 -1.43 -3.73
C SER A 81 -6.62 -0.29 -4.10
N LYS A 82 -6.99 0.59 -5.04
CA LYS A 82 -6.22 1.80 -5.49
C LYS A 82 -6.29 2.96 -4.52
N SER A 83 -7.12 2.84 -3.50
CA SER A 83 -7.15 3.84 -2.45
C SER A 83 -5.88 3.76 -1.60
N TYR A 84 -5.38 4.92 -1.21
CA TYR A 84 -4.41 5.12 -0.13
C TYR A 84 -5.13 5.15 1.23
N MET A 85 -6.32 4.56 1.29
CA MET A 85 -7.25 4.69 2.41
C MET A 85 -7.71 3.31 2.88
N ALA A 86 -7.89 3.15 4.18
CA ALA A 86 -8.59 2.03 4.76
C ALA A 86 -9.64 2.54 5.74
N PHE A 87 -10.80 1.91 5.73
CA PHE A 87 -11.95 2.32 6.51
C PHE A 87 -12.36 1.16 7.43
N LEU A 88 -12.65 1.47 8.68
CA LEU A 88 -13.31 0.57 9.62
C LEU A 88 -14.62 1.21 10.08
N SER A 89 -15.73 0.70 9.57
CA SER A 89 -17.07 1.15 9.92
C SER A 89 -17.67 0.24 10.99
N ALA A 90 -18.37 0.82 11.96
CA ALA A 90 -19.01 0.09 13.05
C ALA A 90 -20.17 -0.81 12.60
N THR A 91 -20.78 -0.50 11.46
CA THR A 91 -22.03 -1.10 10.98
C THR A 91 -22.06 -1.23 9.47
N SER A 92 -22.85 -2.18 8.98
CA SER A 92 -23.31 -2.16 7.59
C SER A 92 -24.25 -0.96 7.32
N PRO A 93 -24.55 -0.62 6.05
CA PRO A 93 -25.47 0.46 5.70
C PRO A 93 -26.88 0.40 6.30
N ASP A 94 -27.35 -0.77 6.72
CA ASP A 94 -28.68 -1.04 7.23
C ASP A 94 -28.71 -1.35 8.74
N GLN A 95 -27.55 -1.30 9.41
CA GLN A 95 -27.40 -1.58 10.83
C GLN A 95 -27.26 -0.30 11.67
N LYS A 96 -27.61 -0.43 12.96
CA LYS A 96 -27.40 0.61 13.98
C LYS A 96 -26.11 0.33 14.74
N ALA A 97 -25.40 1.39 15.11
CA ALA A 97 -24.27 1.29 16.02
C ALA A 97 -24.80 1.43 17.44
N TYR A 98 -24.26 0.63 18.35
CA TYR A 98 -24.74 0.53 19.71
C TYR A 98 -23.70 1.06 20.69
N GLU A 99 -24.21 1.56 21.82
CA GLU A 99 -23.40 1.86 22.99
C GLU A 99 -23.33 0.62 23.89
N ILE A 100 -22.19 0.40 24.52
CA ILE A 100 -22.03 -0.55 25.61
C ILE A 100 -21.76 0.19 26.92
N LYS A 101 -22.13 -0.42 28.04
CA LYS A 101 -21.87 0.12 29.38
C LYS A 101 -20.70 -0.62 30.03
N VAL A 102 -19.68 0.11 30.44
CA VAL A 102 -18.49 -0.43 31.13
C VAL A 102 -18.36 0.33 32.46
N GLY A 103 -18.76 -0.35 33.55
CA GLY A 103 -18.99 0.32 34.82
C GLY A 103 -20.17 1.30 34.72
N ASP A 104 -19.91 2.59 34.99
CA ASP A 104 -20.89 3.67 34.87
C ASP A 104 -20.73 4.55 33.62
N VAL A 105 -19.75 4.23 32.77
CA VAL A 105 -19.49 4.99 31.55
C VAL A 105 -20.03 4.24 30.34
N LYS A 106 -20.61 4.99 29.40
CA LYS A 106 -21.07 4.48 28.11
C LYS A 106 -20.04 4.76 27.03
N TYR A 107 -19.83 3.79 26.15
CA TYR A 107 -18.92 3.89 25.01
C TYR A 107 -19.62 3.36 23.77
N GLY A 108 -19.32 3.92 22.59
CA GLY A 108 -19.62 3.23 21.34
C GLY A 108 -18.93 1.87 21.30
N ALA A 109 -19.62 0.83 20.84
CA ALA A 109 -19.13 -0.54 20.91
C ALA A 109 -17.83 -0.73 20.10
N LEU A 110 -17.72 -0.12 18.91
CA LEU A 110 -16.51 -0.18 18.11
C LEU A 110 -15.37 0.62 18.77
N ASN A 111 -15.64 1.83 19.23
CA ASN A 111 -14.64 2.66 19.90
C ASN A 111 -14.09 1.99 21.18
N TYR A 112 -14.94 1.34 21.96
CA TYR A 112 -14.48 0.57 23.12
C TYR A 112 -13.57 -0.60 22.70
N SER A 113 -13.93 -1.29 21.62
CA SER A 113 -13.13 -2.39 21.09
C SER A 113 -11.76 -1.92 20.59
N PHE A 114 -11.69 -0.73 19.98
CA PHE A 114 -10.44 -0.06 19.65
C PHE A 114 -9.58 0.21 20.89
N ILE A 115 -10.18 0.79 21.95
CA ILE A 115 -9.48 1.05 23.22
C ILE A 115 -8.95 -0.26 23.82
N GLN A 116 -9.74 -1.33 23.78
CA GLN A 116 -9.30 -2.65 24.26
C GLN A 116 -8.14 -3.21 23.43
N ALA A 117 -8.21 -3.12 22.10
CA ALA A 117 -7.13 -3.55 21.22
C ALA A 117 -5.83 -2.81 21.58
N ALA A 118 -5.90 -1.48 21.64
CA ALA A 118 -4.77 -0.61 21.99
C ALA A 118 -4.22 -0.87 23.39
N ALA A 119 -5.08 -1.17 24.38
CA ALA A 119 -4.65 -1.46 25.74
C ALA A 119 -3.96 -2.83 25.87
N THR A 120 -4.37 -3.83 25.08
CA THR A 120 -3.76 -5.16 25.11
C THR A 120 -2.41 -5.21 24.40
N ASP A 121 -2.20 -4.33 23.43
CA ASP A 121 -0.95 -4.27 22.70
C ASP A 121 -0.10 -3.07 23.14
N LYS A 122 0.86 -3.36 24.03
CA LYS A 122 1.80 -2.36 24.59
C LYS A 122 2.70 -1.69 23.54
N GLY A 123 2.70 -2.18 22.30
CA GLY A 123 3.57 -1.74 21.22
C GLY A 123 2.94 -0.81 20.19
N GLY A 124 1.60 -0.70 20.12
CA GLY A 124 0.88 0.04 19.08
C GLY A 124 0.79 -0.68 17.72
N ASN A 125 1.22 -1.93 17.68
CA ASN A 125 1.14 -2.85 16.55
C ASN A 125 -0.30 -3.38 16.30
N ILE A 126 -1.35 -2.59 16.56
CA ILE A 126 -2.74 -3.00 16.33
C ILE A 126 -3.16 -2.79 14.87
N THR A 127 -3.85 -3.74 14.27
CA THR A 127 -4.41 -3.64 12.91
C THR A 127 -5.91 -3.35 12.93
N LEU A 128 -6.52 -3.06 11.77
CA LEU A 128 -7.99 -2.94 11.69
C LEU A 128 -8.69 -4.28 11.98
N SER A 129 -8.04 -5.39 11.63
CA SER A 129 -8.55 -6.73 11.91
C SER A 129 -8.53 -7.02 13.42
N ASP A 130 -7.48 -6.62 14.14
CA ASP A 130 -7.41 -6.79 15.60
C ASP A 130 -8.54 -6.03 16.32
N ILE A 131 -8.86 -4.83 15.85
CA ILE A 131 -9.97 -4.02 16.39
C ILE A 131 -11.30 -4.74 16.16
N LYS A 132 -11.50 -5.29 14.95
CA LYS A 132 -12.69 -6.08 14.59
C LYS A 132 -12.80 -7.37 15.41
N ASP A 133 -11.69 -8.05 15.67
CA ASP A 133 -11.66 -9.25 16.53
C ASP A 133 -12.00 -8.92 17.98
N LYS A 134 -11.48 -7.81 18.52
CA LYS A 134 -11.90 -7.30 19.84
C LYS A 134 -13.39 -6.97 19.87
N PHE A 135 -13.92 -6.41 18.79
CA PHE A 135 -15.36 -6.14 18.69
C PHE A 135 -16.18 -7.43 18.81
N TYR A 136 -15.82 -8.50 18.09
CA TYR A 136 -16.53 -9.77 18.22
C TYR A 136 -16.36 -10.41 19.60
N ALA A 137 -15.23 -10.21 20.28
CA ALA A 137 -15.07 -10.62 21.67
C ALA A 137 -16.02 -9.87 22.61
N VAL A 138 -16.16 -8.55 22.46
CA VAL A 138 -17.12 -7.73 23.22
C VAL A 138 -18.55 -8.18 22.92
N LYS A 139 -18.90 -8.40 21.65
CA LYS A 139 -20.21 -8.87 21.19
C LYS A 139 -20.65 -10.18 21.84
N LYS A 140 -19.72 -11.12 22.10
CA LYS A 140 -20.02 -12.37 22.82
C LYS A 140 -20.46 -12.15 24.27
N THR A 141 -20.10 -11.03 24.88
CA THR A 141 -20.38 -10.71 26.29
C THR A 141 -21.49 -9.68 26.48
N GLN A 142 -21.89 -8.98 25.41
CA GLN A 142 -22.88 -7.90 25.43
C GLN A 142 -24.03 -8.27 24.49
N ALA A 143 -25.15 -8.73 25.05
CA ALA A 143 -26.30 -9.18 24.27
C ALA A 143 -26.92 -8.07 23.40
N ASP A 144 -26.75 -6.81 23.80
CA ASP A 144 -27.39 -5.64 23.17
C ASP A 144 -26.78 -5.24 21.81
N ILE A 145 -25.67 -5.86 21.39
CA ILE A 145 -24.96 -5.52 20.14
C ILE A 145 -24.91 -6.68 19.13
N TYR A 146 -25.77 -7.70 19.30
CA TYR A 146 -25.80 -8.91 18.46
C TYR A 146 -25.99 -8.61 16.96
N ASP A 147 -26.71 -7.54 16.62
CA ASP A 147 -27.09 -7.17 15.27
C ASP A 147 -26.02 -6.31 14.57
N GLN A 148 -24.99 -5.86 15.27
CA GLN A 148 -23.94 -4.98 14.74
C GLN A 148 -22.80 -5.79 14.14
N ASP A 149 -22.41 -5.44 12.90
CA ASP A 149 -21.31 -6.09 12.18
C ASP A 149 -20.34 -5.06 11.56
N PRO A 150 -19.15 -4.87 12.14
CA PRO A 150 -18.19 -3.90 11.64
C PRO A 150 -17.61 -4.32 10.28
N GLN A 151 -17.47 -3.35 9.38
CA GLN A 151 -17.00 -3.53 8.01
C GLN A 151 -15.61 -2.92 7.84
N ILE A 152 -14.73 -3.64 7.13
CA ILE A 152 -13.45 -3.11 6.66
C ILE A 152 -13.58 -2.91 5.16
N GLU A 153 -13.29 -1.70 4.69
CA GLU A 153 -13.34 -1.30 3.28
C GLU A 153 -12.05 -0.55 2.87
N GLY A 154 -11.80 -0.41 1.57
CA GLY A 154 -10.63 0.28 1.03
C GLY A 154 -9.45 -0.67 0.76
N ASN A 155 -8.23 -0.18 0.98
CA ASN A 155 -7.00 -0.90 0.67
C ASN A 155 -6.78 -2.09 1.64
N PRO A 156 -6.83 -3.35 1.16
CA PRO A 156 -6.67 -4.52 2.02
C PRO A 156 -5.29 -4.59 2.67
N GLY A 157 -4.27 -4.10 1.96
CA GLY A 157 -2.92 -4.04 2.45
C GLY A 157 -2.76 -3.09 3.63
N LEU A 158 -3.32 -1.90 3.51
CA LEU A 158 -3.32 -0.91 4.58
C LEU A 158 -4.14 -1.38 5.79
N ALA A 159 -5.25 -2.09 5.57
CA ALA A 159 -6.07 -2.65 6.66
C ALA A 159 -5.35 -3.72 7.50
N GLN A 160 -4.38 -4.43 6.91
CA GLN A 160 -3.56 -5.44 7.57
C GLN A 160 -2.30 -4.87 8.24
N ARG A 161 -1.92 -3.63 7.92
CA ARG A 161 -0.78 -2.97 8.57
C ARG A 161 -1.15 -2.49 9.96
N SER A 162 -0.15 -2.46 10.84
CA SER A 162 -0.39 -1.93 12.17
C SER A 162 -0.53 -0.41 12.14
N LEU A 163 -1.38 0.14 13.01
CA LEU A 163 -1.58 1.59 13.14
C LEU A 163 -0.29 2.30 13.49
N LYS A 164 0.60 1.70 14.30
CA LYS A 164 1.92 2.28 14.55
C LYS A 164 2.77 2.37 13.30
N GLU A 165 2.76 1.37 12.42
CA GLU A 165 3.49 1.47 11.15
C GLU A 165 2.89 2.55 10.25
N ILE A 166 1.56 2.64 10.19
CA ILE A 166 0.84 3.63 9.38
C ILE A 166 1.07 5.05 9.90
N PHE A 167 1.08 5.24 11.22
CA PHE A 167 1.33 6.52 11.87
C PHE A 167 2.80 6.74 12.22
N SER A 168 3.69 5.82 11.85
CA SER A 168 5.12 6.08 11.94
C SER A 168 5.49 7.08 10.84
N ASP A 169 6.37 8.03 11.14
CA ASP A 169 6.91 8.96 10.14
C ASP A 169 7.82 8.26 9.11
N SER A 170 7.75 6.94 9.01
CA SER A 170 8.63 6.12 8.18
C SER A 170 8.02 5.93 6.79
N TYR A 171 8.11 6.98 5.97
CA TYR A 171 7.90 6.94 4.51
C TYR A 171 8.54 5.70 3.85
N MET A 172 9.66 5.27 4.42
CA MET A 172 10.44 4.10 4.07
C MET A 172 9.66 2.78 4.11
N LEU A 173 8.90 2.55 5.17
CA LEU A 173 8.09 1.34 5.34
C LEU A 173 6.96 1.32 4.32
N ASP A 174 6.36 2.46 4.05
CA ASP A 174 5.32 2.61 3.04
C ASP A 174 5.85 2.29 1.64
N LEU A 175 7.01 2.82 1.31
CA LEU A 175 7.63 2.60 0.00
C LEU A 175 8.05 1.15 -0.20
N ALA A 176 8.65 0.54 0.84
CA ALA A 176 8.97 -0.88 0.87
C ALA A 176 7.75 -1.75 0.60
N TYR A 177 6.68 -1.44 1.33
CA TYR A 177 5.44 -2.18 1.26
C TYR A 177 4.80 -2.05 -0.12
N ALA A 178 4.70 -0.83 -0.64
CA ALA A 178 4.12 -0.54 -1.96
C ALA A 178 4.93 -1.21 -3.09
N ALA A 179 6.24 -1.32 -2.93
CA ALA A 179 7.10 -1.97 -3.90
C ALA A 179 7.11 -3.51 -3.80
N GLN A 180 6.69 -4.11 -2.68
CA GLN A 180 6.67 -5.57 -2.56
C GLN A 180 5.53 -6.16 -3.39
N ASN A 181 5.92 -6.79 -4.50
CA ASN A 181 4.99 -7.50 -5.36
C ASN A 181 5.62 -8.82 -5.83
N ALA A 182 5.26 -9.88 -5.12
CA ALA A 182 5.52 -11.24 -5.56
C ALA A 182 4.66 -11.56 -6.79
N ASN A 183 5.25 -11.43 -7.98
CA ASN A 183 4.65 -11.89 -9.22
C ASN A 183 5.19 -13.29 -9.57
N PRO A 184 4.35 -14.34 -9.60
CA PRO A 184 4.81 -15.71 -9.84
C PRO A 184 5.42 -15.91 -11.25
N LYS A 185 5.19 -14.97 -12.18
CA LYS A 185 5.73 -15.01 -13.55
C LYS A 185 7.02 -14.22 -13.73
N ILE A 186 7.46 -13.46 -12.72
CA ILE A 186 8.64 -12.61 -12.76
C ILE A 186 9.37 -12.76 -11.41
N ALA A 187 10.41 -13.59 -11.38
CA ALA A 187 11.29 -13.69 -10.22
C ALA A 187 12.31 -12.56 -10.28
N LEU A 188 12.30 -11.71 -9.25
CA LEU A 188 13.25 -10.60 -9.07
C LEU A 188 14.06 -10.88 -7.80
N SER A 189 15.39 -10.86 -7.92
CA SER A 189 16.32 -11.10 -6.81
C SER A 189 17.28 -9.93 -6.65
N ILE A 190 17.55 -9.56 -5.40
CA ILE A 190 18.48 -8.48 -5.03
C ILE A 190 19.42 -9.02 -3.94
N TRP A 191 20.71 -8.70 -4.01
CA TRP A 191 21.66 -8.93 -2.92
C TRP A 191 22.83 -7.92 -3.00
N ALA A 192 23.62 -7.84 -1.92
CA ALA A 192 24.79 -6.97 -1.84
C ALA A 192 26.06 -7.79 -1.56
N ASN A 193 27.07 -7.67 -2.44
CA ASN A 193 28.31 -8.45 -2.51
C ASN A 193 28.11 -9.96 -2.66
N GLU A 194 27.51 -10.61 -1.66
CA GLU A 194 27.29 -12.05 -1.58
C GLU A 194 25.83 -12.33 -1.20
N LYS A 195 25.25 -13.40 -1.74
CA LYS A 195 23.85 -13.75 -1.46
C LYS A 195 23.66 -14.03 0.04
N GLY A 196 22.71 -13.33 0.65
CA GLY A 196 22.36 -13.48 2.07
C GLY A 196 23.15 -12.59 3.04
N LYS A 197 24.17 -11.85 2.58
CA LYS A 197 24.89 -10.90 3.45
C LYS A 197 24.08 -9.62 3.62
N THR A 198 23.54 -9.39 4.82
CA THR A 198 22.76 -8.18 5.16
C THR A 198 23.53 -7.17 6.01
N ASP A 199 24.60 -7.58 6.67
CA ASP A 199 25.30 -6.74 7.65
C ASP A 199 26.64 -6.23 7.11
N PHE A 200 26.88 -4.93 7.25
CA PHE A 200 28.06 -4.24 6.73
C PHE A 200 28.67 -3.36 7.82
N LYS A 201 30.00 -3.30 7.88
CA LYS A 201 30.68 -2.31 8.72
C LYS A 201 30.60 -0.95 8.05
N GLN A 202 30.56 0.11 8.84
CA GLN A 202 30.70 1.46 8.29
C GLN A 202 31.93 1.54 7.36
N PHE A 203 31.72 2.10 6.16
CA PHE A 203 32.68 2.21 5.06
C PHE A 203 33.02 0.93 4.30
N ASP A 204 32.39 -0.21 4.59
CA ASP A 204 32.48 -1.39 3.72
C ASP A 204 32.04 -1.02 2.30
N SER A 205 32.78 -1.52 1.31
CA SER A 205 32.37 -1.39 -0.10
C SER A 205 31.20 -2.32 -0.37
N MET A 206 30.19 -1.79 -1.06
CA MET A 206 29.02 -2.51 -1.50
C MET A 206 28.95 -2.52 -3.03
N GLN A 207 28.59 -3.66 -3.58
CA GLN A 207 28.18 -3.86 -4.95
C GLN A 207 26.82 -4.56 -4.92
N PHE A 208 25.82 -3.91 -5.48
CA PHE A 208 24.49 -4.49 -5.58
C PHE A 208 24.38 -5.33 -6.83
N HIS A 209 23.64 -6.42 -6.70
CA HIS A 209 23.31 -7.33 -7.76
C HIS A 209 21.80 -7.41 -7.87
N VAL A 210 21.28 -7.24 -9.08
CA VAL A 210 19.86 -7.40 -9.38
C VAL A 210 19.72 -8.35 -10.57
N GLN A 211 18.89 -9.37 -10.43
CA GLN A 211 18.59 -10.31 -11.50
C GLN A 211 17.08 -10.53 -11.63
N CYS A 212 16.58 -10.49 -12.86
CA CYS A 212 15.17 -10.68 -13.19
C CYS A 212 14.99 -11.88 -14.12
N SER A 213 13.97 -12.72 -13.91
CA SER A 213 13.68 -13.87 -14.77
C SER A 213 12.94 -13.53 -16.08
N ALA A 214 12.72 -12.24 -16.36
CA ALA A 214 12.01 -11.72 -17.52
C ALA A 214 12.66 -10.43 -18.03
N ASP A 215 12.47 -10.14 -19.31
CA ASP A 215 12.79 -8.83 -19.88
C ASP A 215 11.90 -7.74 -19.26
N GLY A 216 12.46 -6.55 -19.03
CA GLY A 216 11.68 -5.45 -18.48
C GLY A 216 12.48 -4.17 -18.25
N TYR A 217 11.85 -3.24 -17.53
CA TYR A 217 12.35 -1.92 -17.17
C TYR A 217 12.56 -1.90 -15.66
N LEU A 218 13.82 -1.78 -15.24
CA LEU A 218 14.26 -1.83 -13.85
C LEU A 218 14.32 -0.43 -13.25
N TYR A 219 13.75 -0.29 -12.06
CA TYR A 219 13.93 0.86 -11.16
C TYR A 219 14.53 0.35 -9.86
N PHE A 220 15.65 0.94 -9.45
CA PHE A 220 16.41 0.47 -8.30
C PHE A 220 16.71 1.63 -7.37
N PHE A 221 16.29 1.52 -6.12
CA PHE A 221 16.37 2.56 -5.12
C PHE A 221 17.09 2.08 -3.87
N ASN A 222 17.89 2.95 -3.25
CA ASN A 222 18.34 2.81 -1.87
C ASN A 222 17.59 3.81 -1.01
N LEU A 223 17.02 3.32 0.07
CA LEU A 223 16.35 4.10 1.07
C LEU A 223 17.17 4.06 2.36
N MET A 224 17.51 5.22 2.91
CA MET A 224 18.25 5.33 4.17
C MET A 224 17.32 5.74 5.32
N GLU A 225 17.09 4.84 6.28
CA GLU A 225 16.14 5.08 7.37
C GLU A 225 16.60 6.20 8.30
N SER A 226 17.90 6.28 8.60
CA SER A 226 18.44 7.27 9.54
C SER A 226 18.40 8.71 9.04
N SER A 227 18.34 8.93 7.72
CA SER A 227 18.31 10.27 7.11
C SER A 227 17.04 10.58 6.34
N ASN A 228 16.11 9.63 6.21
CA ASN A 228 14.93 9.73 5.34
C ASN A 228 15.32 10.13 3.89
N GLU A 229 16.50 9.71 3.44
CA GLU A 229 16.99 9.96 2.09
C GLU A 229 16.64 8.78 1.17
N MET A 230 16.34 9.09 -0.09
CA MET A 230 16.06 8.10 -1.12
C MET A 230 16.98 8.38 -2.30
N TYR A 231 17.74 7.38 -2.72
CA TYR A 231 18.64 7.45 -3.86
C TYR A 231 18.14 6.55 -4.98
N LEU A 232 18.02 7.08 -6.19
CA LEU A 232 17.90 6.29 -7.41
C LEU A 232 19.28 5.73 -7.76
N ILE A 233 19.42 4.40 -7.72
CA ILE A 233 20.62 3.67 -8.12
C ILE A 233 20.56 3.27 -9.61
N TYR A 234 19.38 2.95 -10.14
CA TYR A 234 19.19 2.56 -11.54
C TYR A 234 17.80 3.01 -12.04
N PRO A 235 17.68 3.59 -13.26
CA PRO A 235 18.74 3.86 -14.23
C PRO A 235 19.76 4.90 -13.74
N ASN A 236 20.96 4.86 -14.31
CA ASN A 236 22.09 5.71 -13.95
C ASN A 236 22.97 5.99 -15.18
N TYR A 237 24.06 6.74 -14.97
CA TYR A 237 25.02 7.08 -16.04
C TYR A 237 25.45 5.89 -16.91
N TRP A 238 25.85 4.76 -16.31
CA TRP A 238 26.34 3.60 -17.05
C TRP A 238 25.24 2.94 -17.87
N SER A 239 24.01 2.93 -17.36
CA SER A 239 22.89 2.33 -18.05
C SER A 239 22.45 3.16 -19.26
N MET A 240 22.57 4.49 -19.17
CA MET A 240 22.39 5.39 -20.31
C MET A 240 23.48 5.26 -21.36
N GLU A 241 24.75 5.12 -20.96
CA GLU A 241 25.86 4.89 -21.91
C GLU A 241 25.67 3.57 -22.67
N ARG A 242 25.21 2.52 -21.97
CA ARG A 242 24.95 1.20 -22.54
C ARG A 242 23.76 1.20 -23.51
N ASN A 243 22.68 1.91 -23.17
CA ASN A 243 21.45 1.93 -23.97
C ASN A 243 20.72 3.28 -23.84
N PRO A 244 21.08 4.29 -24.65
CA PRO A 244 20.55 5.64 -24.52
C PRO A 244 19.02 5.71 -24.67
N ASP A 245 18.45 4.90 -25.57
CA ASP A 245 17.01 4.91 -25.87
C ASP A 245 16.19 4.12 -24.84
N LYS A 246 16.83 3.26 -24.03
CA LYS A 246 16.19 2.38 -23.04
C LYS A 246 17.09 2.18 -21.83
N SER A 247 17.46 3.27 -21.18
CA SER A 247 18.46 3.27 -20.12
C SER A 247 18.08 2.42 -18.90
N ASN A 248 16.81 2.16 -18.68
CA ASN A 248 16.30 1.29 -17.61
C ASN A 248 15.99 -0.14 -18.07
N TYR A 249 16.15 -0.50 -19.34
CA TYR A 249 15.85 -1.85 -19.81
C TYR A 249 16.89 -2.88 -19.33
N VAL A 250 16.40 -4.04 -18.92
CA VAL A 250 17.17 -5.21 -18.50
C VAL A 250 16.65 -6.45 -19.22
N GLY A 251 17.58 -7.27 -19.71
CA GLY A 251 17.28 -8.53 -20.36
C GLY A 251 16.90 -9.63 -19.37
N LYS A 252 16.18 -10.63 -19.85
CA LYS A 252 15.88 -11.85 -19.09
C LYS A 252 17.16 -12.52 -18.58
N ASN A 253 17.18 -12.81 -17.29
CA ASN A 253 18.28 -13.40 -16.53
C ASN A 253 19.59 -12.59 -16.56
N GLU A 254 19.55 -11.37 -17.09
CA GLU A 254 20.67 -10.44 -17.01
C GLU A 254 20.91 -10.05 -15.55
N GLU A 255 22.17 -10.09 -15.14
CA GLU A 255 22.60 -9.61 -13.84
C GLU A 255 23.11 -8.18 -13.98
N ILE A 256 22.43 -7.26 -13.32
CA ILE A 256 22.84 -5.86 -13.22
C ILE A 256 23.70 -5.69 -11.99
N LEU A 257 24.92 -5.19 -12.20
CA LEU A 257 25.89 -4.86 -11.16
C LEU A 257 25.92 -3.35 -10.96
N SER A 258 25.72 -2.88 -9.73
CA SER A 258 25.82 -1.46 -9.39
C SER A 258 26.71 -1.24 -8.14
N PRO A 259 27.90 -0.65 -8.28
CA PRO A 259 28.49 -0.13 -9.52
C PRO A 259 28.94 -1.28 -10.44
N PRO A 260 29.12 -1.04 -11.75
CA PRO A 260 29.76 -2.03 -12.62
C PRO A 260 31.22 -2.29 -12.19
N PRO A 261 31.77 -3.48 -12.48
CA PRO A 261 33.16 -3.76 -12.19
C PRO A 261 34.08 -2.81 -12.98
N PRO A 262 35.24 -2.42 -12.43
CA PRO A 262 36.15 -1.51 -13.10
C PRO A 262 36.64 -2.10 -14.43
N THR A 263 36.48 -1.33 -15.50
CA THR A 263 37.03 -1.67 -16.80
C THR A 263 38.55 -1.53 -16.75
N ARG A 264 39.28 -2.54 -17.25
CA ARG A 264 40.74 -2.55 -17.23
C ARG A 264 41.31 -1.29 -17.89
N GLY A 265 42.10 -0.53 -17.13
CA GLY A 265 42.75 0.70 -17.61
C GLY A 265 41.94 1.98 -17.36
N LEU A 266 40.73 1.90 -16.82
CA LEU A 266 39.96 3.06 -16.35
C LEU A 266 40.02 3.15 -14.82
N PRO A 267 40.15 4.37 -14.25
CA PRO A 267 40.08 4.54 -12.81
C PRO A 267 38.70 4.10 -12.27
N ILE A 268 38.68 3.54 -11.06
CA ILE A 268 37.42 3.29 -10.34
C ILE A 268 36.78 4.65 -10.08
N SER A 269 35.74 4.99 -10.83
CA SER A 269 35.08 6.29 -10.70
C SER A 269 34.11 6.34 -9.52
N PHE A 270 33.63 5.19 -9.04
CA PHE A 270 32.60 5.14 -8.00
C PHE A 270 32.58 3.80 -7.24
N GLN A 271 32.32 3.86 -5.94
CA GLN A 271 32.04 2.71 -5.07
C GLN A 271 30.86 3.08 -4.16
N PHE A 272 29.86 2.21 -4.04
CA PHE A 272 28.91 2.33 -2.93
C PHE A 272 29.63 1.97 -1.64
N ARG A 273 29.46 2.78 -0.61
CA ARG A 273 30.00 2.55 0.73
C ARG A 273 28.90 2.66 1.75
N ALA A 274 28.98 1.82 2.78
CA ALA A 274 28.07 1.85 3.91
C ALA A 274 28.40 3.06 4.81
N ASP A 275 28.06 4.27 4.35
CA ASP A 275 28.61 5.51 4.90
C ASP A 275 27.98 5.91 6.25
N LYS A 276 26.69 5.59 6.46
CA LYS A 276 25.94 5.93 7.68
C LYS A 276 25.54 4.66 8.40
N ARG A 277 25.76 4.63 9.72
CA ARG A 277 25.21 3.59 10.58
C ARG A 277 23.68 3.63 10.58
N GLY A 278 23.08 2.46 10.75
CA GLY A 278 21.63 2.27 10.80
C GLY A 278 21.15 1.27 9.77
N LYS A 279 19.84 1.32 9.50
CA LYS A 279 19.18 0.44 8.56
C LYS A 279 18.99 1.14 7.22
N GLU A 280 19.31 0.41 6.17
CA GLU A 280 19.03 0.79 4.79
C GLU A 280 18.09 -0.24 4.19
N LYS A 281 17.25 0.20 3.27
CA LYS A 281 16.36 -0.68 2.52
C LYS A 281 16.52 -0.45 1.04
N ILE A 282 16.87 -1.52 0.35
CA ILE A 282 17.04 -1.54 -1.08
C ILE A 282 15.75 -2.04 -1.72
N ILE A 283 15.28 -1.34 -2.75
CA ILE A 283 14.08 -1.68 -3.50
C ILE A 283 14.43 -1.83 -4.97
N ALA A 284 14.08 -2.96 -5.57
CA ALA A 284 14.07 -3.12 -7.02
C ALA A 284 12.64 -3.38 -7.50
N ILE A 285 12.26 -2.71 -8.58
CA ILE A 285 10.99 -2.88 -9.28
C ILE A 285 11.30 -3.14 -10.74
N VAL A 286 10.68 -4.15 -11.33
CA VAL A 286 10.78 -4.44 -12.76
C VAL A 286 9.39 -4.50 -13.38
N SER A 287 9.17 -3.77 -14.46
CA SER A 287 7.93 -3.83 -15.26
C SER A 287 8.21 -4.32 -16.68
N ARG A 288 7.32 -5.08 -17.30
CA ARG A 288 7.46 -5.54 -18.69
C ARG A 288 7.28 -4.40 -19.69
N SER A 289 6.46 -3.43 -19.31
CA SER A 289 6.20 -2.21 -20.10
C SER A 289 6.96 -1.02 -19.51
N PRO A 290 7.40 -0.04 -20.32
CA PRO A 290 7.94 1.21 -19.79
C PRO A 290 6.95 1.87 -18.84
N TRP A 291 7.42 2.33 -17.68
CA TRP A 291 6.57 3.03 -16.72
C TRP A 291 6.75 4.54 -16.88
N LYS A 292 6.04 5.11 -17.85
CA LYS A 292 6.22 6.52 -18.28
C LYS A 292 6.04 7.53 -17.15
N GLU A 293 5.11 7.29 -16.25
CA GLU A 293 4.87 8.15 -15.09
C GLU A 293 6.05 8.11 -14.11
N MET A 294 6.61 6.91 -13.87
CA MET A 294 7.83 6.76 -13.08
C MET A 294 9.01 7.45 -13.77
N ASP A 295 9.18 7.23 -15.08
CA ASP A 295 10.22 7.85 -15.90
C ASP A 295 10.16 9.39 -15.83
N ALA A 296 8.95 9.96 -15.86
CA ALA A 296 8.74 11.40 -15.73
C ALA A 296 9.12 11.95 -14.34
N VAL A 297 8.93 11.17 -13.27
CA VAL A 297 9.31 11.57 -11.91
C VAL A 297 10.82 11.44 -11.71
N ILE A 298 11.43 10.34 -12.15
CA ILE A 298 12.87 10.14 -11.97
C ILE A 298 13.70 11.02 -12.90
N GLY A 299 13.18 11.35 -14.08
CA GLY A 299 13.88 12.09 -15.12
C GLY A 299 15.18 11.42 -15.59
N GLU A 300 16.01 12.16 -16.30
CA GLU A 300 17.36 11.69 -16.66
C GLU A 300 18.27 11.64 -15.41
N ASN A 301 19.14 10.63 -15.38
CA ASN A 301 20.11 10.44 -14.30
C ASN A 301 21.53 10.26 -14.87
N ASN A 302 22.25 11.37 -14.98
CA ASN A 302 23.65 11.42 -15.43
C ASN A 302 24.66 11.12 -14.30
N GLU A 303 24.19 10.67 -13.14
CA GLU A 303 25.02 10.38 -11.96
C GLU A 303 25.05 8.87 -11.67
N ALA A 304 26.00 8.42 -10.85
CA ALA A 304 26.07 7.03 -10.39
C ALA A 304 24.91 6.65 -9.45
N LYS A 305 24.46 7.63 -8.65
CA LYS A 305 23.24 7.59 -7.85
C LYS A 305 22.68 9.01 -7.75
N LYS A 306 21.35 9.17 -7.80
CA LYS A 306 20.68 10.48 -7.72
C LYS A 306 19.87 10.57 -6.43
N LEU A 307 20.07 11.63 -5.65
CA LEU A 307 19.23 11.91 -4.48
C LEU A 307 17.86 12.41 -4.95
N MET A 308 16.79 11.74 -4.51
CA MET A 308 15.41 12.12 -4.84
C MET A 308 14.91 13.24 -3.93
N SER A 309 14.23 14.24 -4.51
CA SER A 309 13.57 15.29 -3.73
C SER A 309 12.38 14.73 -2.93
N ASP A 310 11.94 15.42 -1.88
CA ASP A 310 10.78 14.98 -1.11
C ASP A 310 9.49 14.91 -1.94
N GLN A 311 9.35 15.80 -2.93
CA GLN A 311 8.22 15.75 -3.87
C GLN A 311 8.29 14.51 -4.77
N ASP A 312 9.47 14.15 -5.25
CA ASP A 312 9.65 12.97 -6.10
C ASP A 312 9.42 11.69 -5.31
N LYS A 313 9.90 11.63 -4.05
CA LYS A 313 9.59 10.56 -3.10
C LYS A 313 8.07 10.33 -3.03
N ILE A 314 7.31 11.35 -2.65
CA ILE A 314 5.84 11.25 -2.51
C ILE A 314 5.19 10.75 -3.81
N LYS A 315 5.62 11.26 -4.97
CA LYS A 315 5.11 10.80 -6.27
C LYS A 315 5.44 9.33 -6.56
N ILE A 316 6.68 8.90 -6.31
CA ILE A 316 7.10 7.50 -6.50
C ILE A 316 6.28 6.58 -5.60
N LEU A 317 6.07 6.96 -4.34
CA LEU A 317 5.23 6.20 -3.42
C LEU A 317 3.79 6.08 -3.93
N GLY A 318 3.19 7.19 -4.38
CA GLY A 318 1.85 7.20 -4.95
C GLY A 318 1.73 6.28 -6.17
N LEU A 319 2.72 6.33 -7.07
CA LEU A 319 2.80 5.45 -8.24
C LEU A 319 2.88 3.96 -7.85
N LEU A 320 3.68 3.62 -6.83
CA LEU A 320 3.79 2.24 -6.37
C LEU A 320 2.50 1.74 -5.74
N TYR A 321 1.82 2.55 -4.93
CA TYR A 321 0.50 2.20 -4.41
C TYR A 321 -0.52 2.02 -5.52
N GLN A 322 -0.52 2.89 -6.54
CA GLN A 322 -1.40 2.76 -7.71
C GLN A 322 -1.14 1.44 -8.49
N ARG A 323 0.09 0.96 -8.56
CA ARG A 323 0.41 -0.32 -9.21
C ARG A 323 0.12 -1.54 -8.34
N GLN A 324 0.36 -1.44 -7.04
CA GLN A 324 0.06 -2.52 -6.08
C GLN A 324 -1.44 -2.80 -6.01
N SER A 325 -2.22 -1.75 -6.15
CA SER A 325 -3.66 -1.82 -6.17
C SER A 325 -4.25 -2.37 -7.46
N GLU A 326 -3.75 -1.96 -8.62
CA GLU A 326 -4.15 -2.57 -9.90
C GLU A 326 -4.08 -4.11 -9.88
N ARG A 327 -3.12 -4.67 -9.14
CA ARG A 327 -3.01 -6.12 -8.93
C ARG A 327 -4.18 -6.70 -8.13
N HIS A 328 -4.70 -6.00 -7.13
CA HIS A 328 -5.80 -6.49 -6.32
C HIS A 328 -7.10 -6.60 -7.13
N ALA A 329 -7.37 -5.67 -8.05
CA ALA A 329 -8.48 -5.80 -8.99
C ALA A 329 -8.35 -7.00 -9.95
N GLU A 330 -7.13 -7.48 -10.24
CA GLU A 330 -6.96 -8.70 -11.03
C GLU A 330 -7.49 -9.95 -10.33
N TYR A 331 -7.36 -10.02 -8.99
CA TYR A 331 -7.93 -11.11 -8.21
C TYR A 331 -9.46 -11.11 -8.25
N GLU A 332 -10.08 -9.97 -8.54
CA GLU A 332 -11.54 -9.82 -8.70
C GLU A 332 -12.04 -10.09 -10.13
N GLY A 333 -11.16 -10.59 -11.02
CA GLY A 333 -11.55 -11.11 -12.33
C GLY A 333 -11.42 -10.13 -13.49
N THR A 334 -10.88 -8.92 -13.27
CA THR A 334 -10.49 -8.03 -14.37
C THR A 334 -9.12 -8.43 -14.91
N LYS A 335 -9.05 -8.79 -16.20
CA LYS A 335 -7.81 -9.30 -16.84
C LYS A 335 -6.81 -8.19 -17.19
N LEU A 336 -6.45 -7.33 -16.25
CA LEU A 336 -5.17 -6.63 -16.43
C LEU A 336 -4.07 -7.67 -16.17
N PRO A 337 -3.02 -7.74 -17.00
CA PRO A 337 -1.90 -8.63 -16.73
C PRO A 337 -0.97 -7.96 -15.72
N ASN A 338 -0.77 -8.57 -14.54
CA ASN A 338 0.27 -8.13 -13.60
C ASN A 338 1.63 -8.20 -14.31
N ASP A 339 2.07 -7.05 -14.80
CA ASP A 339 3.20 -6.90 -15.69
C ASP A 339 4.47 -6.49 -14.96
N TRP A 340 4.43 -6.44 -13.63
CA TRP A 340 5.56 -6.01 -12.83
C TRP A 340 5.83 -6.93 -11.64
N ALA A 341 7.03 -6.83 -11.08
CA ALA A 341 7.42 -7.44 -9.82
C ALA A 341 8.26 -6.46 -9.04
N GLY A 342 8.25 -6.57 -7.72
CA GLY A 342 9.14 -5.79 -6.88
C GLY A 342 9.64 -6.59 -5.69
N ALA A 343 10.86 -6.32 -5.31
CA ALA A 343 11.60 -6.99 -4.26
C ALA A 343 12.26 -5.96 -3.35
N CYS A 344 12.38 -6.30 -2.07
CA CYS A 344 13.07 -5.51 -1.06
C CYS A 344 14.23 -6.31 -0.49
N PHE A 345 15.28 -5.62 -0.08
CA PHE A 345 16.45 -6.19 0.57
C PHE A 345 16.91 -5.27 1.70
N ASP A 346 17.02 -5.82 2.90
CA ASP A 346 17.37 -5.07 4.11
C ASP A 346 18.88 -5.12 4.35
N ILE A 347 19.43 -3.99 4.77
CA ILE A 347 20.85 -3.81 5.08
C ILE A 347 20.98 -3.18 6.46
N GLU A 348 21.90 -3.70 7.26
CA GLU A 348 22.28 -3.13 8.55
C GLU A 348 23.74 -2.69 8.53
N VAL A 349 23.98 -1.42 8.83
CA VAL A 349 25.32 -0.82 8.90
C VAL A 349 25.68 -0.53 10.36
N TYR A 350 26.75 -1.15 10.86
CA TYR A 350 27.19 -1.06 12.26
C TYR A 350 28.59 -0.47 12.46
#